data_AF-A0A364GKN0-F1
#
_entry.id   AF-A0A364GKN0-F1
#
_cell.length_a   1.000
_cell.length_b   1.000
_cell.length_c   1.000
_cell.angle_alpha   90.00
_cell.angle_beta   90.00
_cell.angle_gamma   90.00
#
_symmetry.space_group_name_H-M   'P 1'
#
loop_
_entity.id
_entity.type
_entity.pdbx_description
1 polymer ?
#
loop_
_entity_poly.entity_id
_entity_poly.type
_entity_poly.pdbx_seq_one_letter_code
_entity_poly.pdbx_strand_id
1 'polypeptide(L)' 'MLLPMLAGQGLARHGEILSEIGALVDRGKLRPLLDPARFSLTDVSAAYTHLEKGHAIGKVVIDICP' A
#
# COMPACT_ATOMS: atom_id res chain seq x y z
N MET A 1 -5.67 6.30 -0.07
CA MET A 1 -6.83 7.06 0.41
C MET A 1 -7.79 6.11 1.08
N LEU A 2 -8.17 6.38 2.34
CA LEU A 2 -9.13 5.57 3.11
C LEU A 2 -10.56 6.16 3.07
N LEU A 3 -10.75 7.33 2.47
CA LEU A 3 -12.00 8.09 2.53
C LEU A 3 -13.25 7.26 2.12
N PRO A 4 -13.24 6.47 1.02
CA PRO A 4 -14.39 5.63 0.68
C PRO A 4 -14.69 4.56 1.74
N MET A 5 -13.66 4.04 2.42
CA MET A 5 -13.82 3.04 3.48
C MET A 5 -14.33 3.65 4.79
N LEU A 6 -13.93 4.90 5.08
CA LEU A 6 -14.37 5.63 6.28
C LEU A 6 -15.79 6.18 6.13
N ALA A 7 -16.14 6.70 4.95
CA ALA A 7 -17.46 7.29 4.68
C ALA A 7 -18.51 6.27 4.22
N GLY A 8 -18.11 5.06 3.83
CA GLY A 8 -18.99 4.02 3.28
C GLY A 8 -19.57 4.35 1.90
N GLN A 9 -19.16 5.46 1.28
CA GLN A 9 -19.67 5.94 0.00
C GLN A 9 -18.66 5.70 -1.11
N GLY A 10 -19.15 5.33 -2.30
CA GLY A 10 -18.31 5.14 -3.49
C GLY A 10 -17.48 3.85 -3.49
N LEU A 11 -17.79 2.87 -2.64
CA LEU A 11 -17.08 1.59 -2.57
C LEU A 11 -17.08 0.83 -3.90
N ALA A 12 -18.22 0.77 -4.60
CA ALA A 12 -18.34 0.08 -5.89
C ALA A 12 -17.40 0.70 -6.93
N ARG A 13 -17.45 2.03 -7.09
CA ARG A 13 -16.56 2.76 -8.00
C ARG A 13 -15.09 2.60 -7.64
N HIS A 14 -14.77 2.58 -6.34
CA HIS A 14 -13.40 2.34 -5.90
C HIS A 14 -12.93 0.92 -6.25
N GLY A 15 -13.81 -0.08 -6.12
CA GLY A 15 -13.56 -1.46 -6.55
C GLY A 15 -13.33 -1.61 -8.05
N GLU A 16 -14.08 -0.89 -8.89
CA GLU A 16 -13.87 -0.85 -10.35
C GLU A 16 -12.44 -0.37 -10.67
N ILE A 17 -12.03 0.75 -10.06
CA ILE A 17 -10.69 1.32 -10.25
C ILE A 17 -9.60 0.32 -9.82
N LEU A 18 -9.76 -0.31 -8.66
CA LEU A 18 -8.81 -1.31 -8.16
C LEU A 18 -8.73 -2.54 -9.08
N SER A 19 -9.85 -2.94 -9.69
CA SER A 19 -9.89 -4.08 -10.63
C SER A 19 -9.13 -3.77 -11.93
N GLU A 20 -9.30 -2.56 -12.47
CA GLU A 20 -8.55 -2.10 -13.66
C GLU A 20 -7.04 -2.02 -13.37
N ILE A 21 -6.67 -1.49 -12.20
CA ILE A 21 -5.29 -1.42 -11.72
C ILE A 21 -4.70 -2.84 -11.60
N GLY A 22 -5.43 -3.78 -11.01
CA GLY A 22 -5.01 -5.19 -10.90
C GLY A 22 -4.69 -5.79 -12.28
N ALA A 23 -5.56 -5.60 -13.26
CA ALA A 23 -5.32 -6.07 -14.63
C ALA A 23 -4.08 -5.43 -15.28
N LEU A 24 -3.70 -4.19 -14.92
CA LEU A 24 -2.46 -3.57 -15.37
C LEU A 24 -1.22 -4.15 -14.70
N VAL A 25 -1.32 -4.49 -13.41
CA VAL A 25 -0.26 -5.17 -12.64
C VAL A 25 0.00 -6.57 -13.20
N ASP A 26 -1.05 -7.35 -13.44
CA ASP A 26 -0.94 -8.72 -13.96
C ASP A 26 -0.28 -8.76 -15.34
N ARG A 27 -0.54 -7.75 -16.17
CA ARG A 27 0.10 -7.59 -17.49
C ARG A 27 1.50 -6.98 -17.43
N GLY A 28 2.01 -6.69 -16.22
CA GLY A 28 3.32 -6.06 -16.02
C GLY A 28 3.41 -4.60 -16.49
N LYS A 29 2.29 -3.95 -16.82
CA LYS A 29 2.24 -2.55 -17.28
C LYS A 29 2.29 -1.55 -16.13
N LEU A 30 1.96 -1.99 -14.93
CA LEU A 30 2.07 -1.21 -13.71
C LEU A 30 2.89 -2.02 -12.70
N ARG A 31 3.92 -1.42 -12.11
CA ARG A 31 4.70 -2.02 -11.02
C ARG A 31 4.70 -1.06 -9.83
N PRO A 32 4.14 -1.45 -8.67
CA PRO A 32 4.26 -0.67 -7.46
C PRO A 32 5.74 -0.49 -7.10
N LEU A 33 6.14 0.74 -6.78
CA LEU A 33 7.44 0.99 -6.16
C LEU A 33 7.32 0.71 -4.67
N LEU A 34 7.91 -0.39 -4.22
CA LEU A 34 7.93 -0.78 -2.81
C LEU A 34 9.28 -0.42 -2.20
N ASP A 35 9.24 -0.02 -0.93
CA ASP A 35 10.44 0.13 -0.15
C ASP A 35 11.08 -1.24 0.08
N PRO A 36 12.40 -1.40 -0.09
CA PRO A 36 13.05 -2.69 0.09
C PRO A 36 13.15 -3.12 1.56
N ALA A 37 13.03 -2.20 2.52
CA ALA A 37 13.06 -2.53 3.94
C ALA A 37 11.83 -3.33 4.34
N ARG A 38 12.05 -4.33 5.20
CA ARG A 38 11.03 -5.26 5.66
C ARG A 38 10.74 -5.03 7.13
N PHE A 39 9.47 -4.92 7.46
CA PHE A 39 8.98 -4.67 8.82
C PHE A 39 7.86 -5.65 9.13
N SER A 40 7.91 -6.27 10.31
CA SER A 40 6.79 -7.04 10.83
C SER A 40 5.79 -6.14 11.56
N LEU A 41 4.66 -6.69 11.99
CA LEU A 41 3.67 -5.93 12.77
C LEU A 41 4.23 -5.38 14.09
N THR A 42 5.21 -6.04 14.71
CA THR A 42 5.87 -5.54 15.92
C THR A 42 6.80 -4.37 15.65
N ASP A 43 7.24 -4.20 14.39
CA ASP A 43 8.20 -3.17 13.98
C ASP A 43 7.54 -1.88 13.49
N VAL A 44 6.22 -1.71 13.68
CA VAL A 44 5.45 -0.56 13.15
C VAL A 44 6.07 0.78 13.55
N SER A 45 6.56 0.93 14.79
CA SER A 45 7.23 2.17 15.23
C SER A 45 8.52 2.45 14.45
N ALA A 46 9.31 1.41 14.15
CA ALA A 46 10.52 1.53 13.33
C ALA A 46 10.19 1.84 11.87
N ALA A 47 9.14 1.23 11.32
CA ALA A 47 8.64 1.50 9.97
C ALA A 47 8.20 2.97 9.80
N TYR A 48 7.49 3.51 10.80
CA TYR A 48 7.13 4.94 10.82
C TYR A 48 8.36 5.84 10.89
N THR A 49 9.32 5.53 11.76
CA THR A 49 10.56 6.29 11.86
C THR A 49 11.35 6.29 10.55
N HIS A 50 11.40 5.16 9.84
CA HIS A 50 12.02 5.04 8.51
C HIS A 50 11.35 5.95 7.47
N LEU A 51 10.01 5.97 7.47
CA LEU A 51 9.22 6.82 6.60
C LEU A 51 9.41 8.31 6.90
N GLU A 52 9.31 8.70 8.18
CA GLU A 52 9.40 10.11 8.63
C GLU A 52 10.78 10.72 8.39
N LYS A 53 11.85 9.92 8.48
CA LYS A 53 13.21 10.35 8.18
C LYS A 53 13.48 10.55 6.68
N GLY A 54 12.50 10.23 5.82
CA GLY A 54 12.65 10.35 4.37
C GLY A 54 13.56 9.29 3.75
N HIS A 55 13.87 8.22 4.49
CA HIS A 55 14.65 7.09 3.95
C HIS A 55 13.79 6.17 3.07
N ALA A 56 12.47 6.31 3.13
CA ALA A 56 11.56 5.46 2.40
C ALA A 56 11.57 5.76 0.88
N ILE A 57 11.79 4.72 0.08
CA ILE A 57 11.68 4.78 -1.38
C ILE A 57 10.40 4.04 -1.80
N GLY A 58 9.37 4.80 -2.18
CA GLY A 58 8.07 4.22 -2.54
C GLY A 58 7.23 3.85 -1.32
N LYS A 59 6.50 2.74 -1.40
CA LYS A 59 5.55 2.33 -0.37
C LYS A 59 6.22 1.39 0.65
N VAL A 60 6.26 1.81 1.91
CA VAL A 60 6.60 0.94 3.03
C VAL A 60 5.45 -0.05 3.27
N VAL A 61 5.80 -1.33 3.39
CA VAL A 61 4.87 -2.44 3.62
C VAL A 61 5.18 -3.07 4.96
N ILE A 62 4.13 -3.39 5.72
CA ILE A 62 4.22 -4.21 6.92
C ILE A 62 3.82 -5.63 6.50
N ASP A 63 4.73 -6.57 6.68
CA ASP A 63 4.47 -7.98 6.43
C ASP A 63 3.75 -8.55 7.65
N ILE A 64 2.44 -8.75 7.49
CA ILE A 64 1.56 -9.33 8.50
C ILE A 64 1.43 -10.81 8.15
N CYS A 65 2.47 -11.59 8.44
CA CYS A 65 2.31 -13.04 8.38
C CYS A 65 1.52 -13.51 9.63
N PRO A 66 0.65 -14.53 9.52
CA PRO A 66 0.28 -15.34 10.69
C PRO A 66 1.50 -16.00 11.34
#